data_AF-A0A4V0I4Z6-F1
#
_entry.id   AF-A0A4V0I4Z6-F1
#
_cell.length_a   1.000
_cell.length_b   1.000
_cell.length_c   1.000
_cell.angle_alpha   90.00
_cell.angle_beta   90.00
_cell.angle_gamma   90.00
#
_symmetry.space_group_name_H-M   'P 1'
#
loop_
_entity.id
_entity.type
_entity.pdbx_description
1 polymer ?
#
loop_
_entity_poly.entity_id
_entity_poly.type
_entity_poly.pdbx_seq_one_letter_code
_entity_poly.pdbx_strand_id
1 'polypeptide(L)'
;MLPLPPLLSEMLETGRWPRDSREANAQNLRSLADRERVRLLAPGEERLFLYPPPFATVSEHRRAEGEQFWGQMADPDGINPDLALVIGDFGLGSDAPILLDYRYHADDPRVLRLRWHHGSANKWEPLAPDFLRFVEVLGL
;
A
#
# COMPACT_ATOMS: atom_id res chain seq x y z
N MET A 1 14.80 2.38 9.43
CA MET A 1 13.63 1.49 9.38
C MET A 1 12.47 2.24 10.00
N LEU A 2 11.38 2.43 9.26
CA LEU A 2 10.18 3.12 9.75
C LEU A 2 9.44 2.20 10.74
N PRO A 3 8.82 2.73 11.81
CA PRO A 3 8.06 1.91 12.75
C PRO A 3 6.83 1.32 12.05
N LEU A 4 6.48 0.06 12.33
CA LEU A 4 5.20 -0.48 11.87
C LEU A 4 4.07 0.00 12.78
N PRO A 5 2.88 0.33 12.25
CA PRO A 5 1.71 0.57 13.08
C PRO A 5 1.45 -0.63 14.00
N PRO A 6 1.14 -0.44 15.30
CA PRO A 6 0.92 -1.54 16.23
C PRO A 6 -0.13 -2.56 15.75
N LEU A 7 -1.19 -2.08 15.10
CA LEU A 7 -2.22 -2.92 14.51
C LEU A 7 -1.69 -3.79 13.36
N LEU A 8 -0.75 -3.30 12.54
CA LEU A 8 -0.13 -4.11 11.49
C LEU A 8 0.69 -5.24 12.10
N SER A 9 1.44 -4.96 13.17
CA SER A 9 2.18 -5.97 13.93
C SER A 9 1.24 -7.04 14.51
N GLU A 10 0.13 -6.63 15.14
CA GLU A 10 -0.89 -7.56 15.65
C GLU A 10 -1.51 -8.41 14.53
N MET A 11 -1.84 -7.80 13.39
CA MET A 11 -2.42 -8.53 12.26
C MET A 11 -1.46 -9.56 11.66
N LEU A 12 -0.15 -9.26 11.65
CA LEU A 12 0.88 -10.23 11.29
C LEU A 12 0.94 -11.38 12.30
N GLU A 13 0.91 -11.11 13.60
CA GLU A 13 0.96 -12.14 14.65
C GLU A 13 -0.26 -13.08 14.60
N THR A 14 -1.43 -12.52 14.34
CA THR A 14 -2.72 -13.24 14.28
C THR A 14 -3.00 -13.89 12.91
N GLY A 15 -2.19 -13.61 11.89
CA GLY A 15 -2.40 -14.12 10.52
C GLY A 15 -3.53 -13.44 9.75
N ARG A 16 -3.99 -12.26 10.20
CA ARG A 16 -4.92 -11.38 9.47
C ARG A 16 -4.22 -10.60 8.34
N TRP A 17 -2.90 -10.49 8.41
CA TRP A 17 -2.04 -9.95 7.35
C TRP A 17 -1.10 -11.05 6.83
N PRO A 18 -0.79 -11.11 5.52
CA PRO A 18 0.13 -12.12 4.99
C PRO A 18 1.52 -12.00 5.61
N ARG A 19 2.05 -13.11 6.13
CA ARG A 19 3.37 -13.15 6.79
C ARG A 19 4.50 -13.50 5.85
N ASP A 20 4.18 -14.16 4.74
CA ASP A 20 5.15 -14.57 3.73
C ASP A 20 4.56 -14.51 2.31
N SER A 21 5.42 -14.72 1.30
CA SER A 21 5.00 -14.67 -0.10
C SER A 21 3.96 -15.73 -0.48
N ARG A 22 3.91 -16.87 0.23
CA ARG A 22 2.91 -17.91 -0.03
C ARG A 22 1.53 -17.45 0.40
N GLU A 23 1.41 -16.89 1.60
CA GLU A 23 0.17 -16.29 2.10
C GLU A 23 -0.24 -15.09 1.23
N ALA A 24 0.71 -14.24 0.84
CA ALA A 24 0.43 -13.11 -0.04
C ALA A 24 -0.11 -13.57 -1.41
N ASN A 25 0.53 -14.58 -2.03
CA ASN A 25 0.10 -15.11 -3.32
C ASN A 25 -1.25 -15.83 -3.28
N ALA A 26 -1.67 -16.36 -2.12
CA ALA A 26 -3.00 -16.94 -1.97
C ALA A 26 -4.12 -15.91 -2.21
N GLN A 27 -3.83 -14.61 -2.04
CA GLN A 27 -4.76 -13.52 -2.35
C GLN A 27 -5.19 -13.47 -3.82
N ASN A 28 -4.36 -13.98 -4.74
CA ASN A 28 -4.72 -14.06 -6.16
C ASN A 28 -5.91 -14.99 -6.41
N LEU A 29 -6.09 -16.00 -5.56
CA LEU A 29 -7.24 -16.90 -5.60
C LEU A 29 -8.43 -16.30 -4.84
N ARG A 30 -8.16 -15.64 -3.71
CA ARG A 30 -9.17 -15.01 -2.85
C ARG A 30 -8.59 -13.79 -2.14
N SER A 31 -8.99 -12.61 -2.57
CA SER A 31 -8.69 -11.33 -1.90
C SER A 31 -9.08 -11.38 -0.42
N LEU A 32 -8.26 -10.77 0.45
CA LEU A 32 -8.55 -10.69 1.89
C LEU A 32 -9.72 -9.77 2.20
N ALA A 33 -9.92 -8.74 1.38
CA ALA A 33 -11.05 -7.82 1.49
C ALA A 33 -12.08 -8.08 0.39
N ASP A 34 -13.36 -7.88 0.73
CA ASP A 34 -14.47 -7.95 -0.20
C ASP A 34 -14.40 -6.81 -1.23
N ARG A 35 -14.79 -7.10 -2.48
CA ARG A 35 -14.78 -6.12 -3.59
C ARG A 35 -15.47 -4.80 -3.23
N GLU A 36 -16.64 -4.86 -2.61
CA GLU A 36 -17.40 -3.65 -2.27
C GLU A 36 -16.66 -2.78 -1.24
N ARG A 37 -15.92 -3.40 -0.32
CA ARG A 37 -15.08 -2.68 0.66
C ARG A 37 -13.85 -2.05 0.02
N VAL A 38 -13.21 -2.74 -0.93
CA VAL A 38 -12.11 -2.17 -1.71
C VAL A 38 -12.58 -0.92 -2.47
N ARG A 39 -13.76 -0.97 -3.09
CA ARG A 39 -14.34 0.17 -3.82
C ARG A 39 -14.69 1.37 -2.95
N LEU A 40 -14.95 1.18 -1.65
CA LEU A 40 -15.16 2.29 -0.71
C LEU A 40 -13.89 3.13 -0.53
N LEU A 41 -12.71 2.50 -0.53
CA LEU A 41 -11.42 3.20 -0.42
C LEU A 41 -10.89 3.67 -1.78
N ALA A 42 -11.02 2.83 -2.80
CA ALA A 42 -10.44 3.04 -4.12
C ALA A 42 -11.47 2.78 -5.21
N PRO A 43 -12.33 3.77 -5.55
CA PRO A 43 -13.27 3.63 -6.65
C PRO A 43 -12.54 3.30 -7.95
N GLY A 44 -12.93 2.19 -8.58
CA GLY A 44 -12.29 1.65 -9.79
C GLY A 44 -11.46 0.39 -9.56
N GLU A 45 -11.00 0.17 -8.32
CA GLU A 45 -10.30 -1.06 -7.94
C GLU A 45 -11.28 -2.12 -7.44
N GLU A 46 -10.96 -3.40 -7.63
CA GLU A 46 -11.84 -4.50 -7.23
C GLU A 46 -11.21 -5.53 -6.30
N ARG A 47 -9.89 -5.47 -6.16
CA ARG A 47 -9.10 -6.45 -5.40
C ARG A 47 -8.10 -5.74 -4.52
N LEU A 48 -7.74 -6.39 -3.43
CA LEU A 48 -6.63 -5.99 -2.59
C LEU A 48 -5.54 -7.04 -2.71
N PHE A 49 -4.30 -6.61 -2.76
CA PHE A 49 -3.14 -7.48 -2.66
C PHE A 49 -2.15 -6.89 -1.64
N LEU A 50 -2.13 -7.45 -0.45
CA LEU A 50 -1.23 -7.00 0.62
C LEU A 50 0.11 -7.70 0.55
N TYR A 51 1.20 -6.96 0.77
CA TYR A 51 2.54 -7.52 0.78
C TYR A 51 2.91 -8.07 2.16
N PRO A 52 3.72 -9.14 2.24
CA PRO A 52 4.27 -9.62 3.48
C PRO A 52 5.55 -8.85 3.86
N PRO A 53 6.01 -8.91 5.12
CA PRO A 53 7.33 -8.45 5.49
C PRO A 53 8.44 -9.28 4.78
N PRO A 54 9.67 -8.73 4.63
CA PRO A 54 10.07 -7.38 5.04
C PRO A 54 9.48 -6.30 4.12
N PHE A 55 8.89 -5.27 4.73
CA PHE A 55 8.44 -4.09 4.01
C PHE A 55 9.63 -3.20 3.67
N ALA A 56 9.54 -2.50 2.53
CA ALA A 56 10.58 -1.61 2.06
C ALA A 56 10.01 -0.21 1.79
N THR A 57 10.86 0.78 1.99
CA THR A 57 10.57 2.16 1.61
C THR A 57 10.64 2.31 0.10
N VAL A 58 9.99 3.35 -0.43
CA VAL A 58 10.10 3.69 -1.86
C VAL A 58 11.57 3.94 -2.25
N SER A 59 12.40 4.48 -1.35
CA SER A 59 13.84 4.63 -1.58
C SER A 59 14.56 3.31 -1.81
N GLU A 60 14.18 2.26 -1.08
CA GLU A 60 14.75 0.92 -1.20
C GLU A 60 14.27 0.25 -2.49
N HIS A 61 13.00 0.41 -2.85
CA HIS A 61 12.49 -0.05 -4.15
C HIS A 61 13.19 0.64 -5.32
N ARG A 62 13.44 1.95 -5.27
CA ARG A 62 14.24 2.67 -6.30
C ARG A 62 15.63 2.06 -6.49
N ARG A 63 16.30 1.72 -5.39
CA ARG A 63 17.64 1.11 -5.43
C ARG A 63 17.61 -0.31 -6.00
N ALA A 64 16.55 -1.08 -5.73
CA ALA A 64 16.44 -2.47 -6.15
C ALA A 64 15.90 -2.66 -7.58
N GLU A 65 14.89 -1.88 -7.96
CA GLU A 65 14.11 -2.01 -9.20
C GLU A 65 14.46 -0.93 -10.24
N GLY A 66 15.14 0.14 -9.82
CA GLY A 66 15.51 1.28 -10.65
C GLY A 66 14.50 2.44 -10.59
N GLU A 67 14.80 3.49 -11.36
CA GLU A 67 14.09 4.77 -11.30
C GLU A 67 12.86 4.86 -12.22
N GLN A 68 12.65 3.89 -13.13
CA GLN A 68 11.64 4.01 -14.17
C GLN A 68 10.23 4.19 -13.59
N PHE A 69 9.82 3.30 -12.70
CA PHE A 69 8.51 3.42 -12.05
C PHE A 69 8.55 4.47 -10.93
N TRP A 70 9.32 4.21 -9.87
CA TRP A 70 9.32 5.00 -8.64
C TRP A 70 9.90 6.42 -8.76
N GLY A 71 10.78 6.66 -9.74
CA GLY A 71 11.48 7.93 -9.94
C GLY A 71 10.92 8.80 -11.06
N GLN A 72 10.04 8.26 -11.91
CA GLN A 72 9.50 9.00 -13.08
C GLN A 72 7.98 8.87 -13.19
N MET A 73 7.44 7.64 -13.14
CA MET A 73 6.02 7.40 -13.38
C MET A 73 5.15 7.60 -12.13
N ALA A 74 5.66 7.25 -10.95
CA ALA A 74 4.88 7.20 -9.71
C ALA A 74 4.83 8.53 -8.94
N ASP A 75 4.76 9.67 -9.63
CA ASP A 75 4.68 11.01 -9.01
C ASP A 75 5.75 11.21 -7.90
N PRO A 76 7.06 11.18 -8.26
CA PRO A 76 8.15 11.11 -7.30
C PRO A 76 8.17 12.28 -6.29
N ASP A 77 7.63 13.44 -6.67
CA ASP A 77 7.57 14.64 -5.84
C ASP A 77 6.37 14.65 -4.87
N GLY A 78 5.38 13.76 -5.09
CA GLY A 78 4.17 13.69 -4.27
C GLY A 78 4.37 13.01 -2.91
N ILE A 79 5.52 12.35 -2.71
CA ILE A 79 5.90 11.61 -1.50
C ILE A 79 7.34 11.90 -1.10
N ASN A 80 7.71 11.57 0.14
CA ASN A 80 9.11 11.46 0.52
C ASN A 80 9.51 9.96 0.47
N PRO A 81 10.46 9.56 -0.39
CA PRO A 81 10.74 8.14 -0.62
C PRO A 81 11.35 7.42 0.59
N ASP A 82 11.98 8.13 1.52
CA ASP A 82 12.53 7.56 2.75
C ASP A 82 11.48 7.45 3.89
N LEU A 83 10.34 8.14 3.74
CA LEU A 83 9.23 8.18 4.71
C LEU A 83 7.95 7.54 4.16
N ALA A 84 8.05 6.76 3.10
CA ALA A 84 6.94 6.09 2.45
C ALA A 84 7.21 4.59 2.38
N LEU A 85 6.44 3.79 3.14
CA LEU A 85 6.60 2.34 3.22
C LEU A 85 5.57 1.65 2.33
N VAL A 86 6.02 0.78 1.42
CA VAL A 86 5.13 0.03 0.52
C VAL A 86 4.54 -1.17 1.25
N ILE A 87 3.21 -1.29 1.26
CA ILE A 87 2.49 -2.34 2.02
C ILE A 87 1.54 -3.19 1.16
N GLY A 88 1.31 -2.83 -0.10
CA GLY A 88 0.45 -3.60 -0.99
C GLY A 88 0.18 -2.91 -2.31
N ASP A 89 -0.82 -3.41 -3.03
CA ASP A 89 -1.34 -2.95 -4.32
C ASP A 89 -2.80 -3.45 -4.47
N PHE A 90 -3.43 -3.21 -5.61
CA PHE A 90 -4.77 -3.69 -5.95
C PHE A 90 -4.76 -4.91 -6.89
N GLY A 91 -3.62 -5.61 -6.96
CA GLY A 91 -3.44 -6.87 -7.67
C GLY A 91 -2.80 -6.73 -9.05
N LEU A 92 -2.71 -7.87 -9.75
CA LEU A 92 -1.96 -7.97 -11.01
C LEU A 92 -2.43 -6.95 -12.06
N GLY A 93 -1.48 -6.15 -12.54
CA GLY A 93 -1.69 -5.15 -13.59
C GLY A 93 -2.36 -3.85 -13.15
N SER A 94 -2.58 -3.66 -11.84
CA SER A 94 -3.04 -2.38 -11.30
C SER A 94 -1.92 -1.34 -11.31
N ASP A 95 -0.69 -1.77 -10.97
CA ASP A 95 0.49 -0.92 -10.81
C ASP A 95 0.19 0.29 -9.92
N ALA A 96 -0.66 0.11 -8.89
CA ALA A 96 -1.23 1.15 -8.04
C ALA A 96 -0.86 0.91 -6.57
N PRO A 97 0.44 0.98 -6.23
CA PRO A 97 0.95 0.64 -4.91
C PRO A 97 0.26 1.42 -3.79
N ILE A 98 0.11 0.75 -2.65
CA ILE A 98 -0.43 1.26 -1.40
C ILE A 98 0.72 1.54 -0.44
N LEU A 99 0.75 2.74 0.11
CA LEU A 99 1.83 3.23 0.97
C LEU A 99 1.34 3.65 2.34
N LEU A 100 2.16 3.43 3.37
CA LEU A 100 2.11 4.20 4.62
C LEU A 100 2.99 5.44 4.47
N ASP A 101 2.42 6.63 4.66
CA ASP A 101 3.11 7.91 4.53
C ASP A 101 3.34 8.58 5.90
N TYR A 102 4.60 8.58 6.33
CA TYR A 102 5.05 9.03 7.65
C TYR A 102 5.46 10.50 7.69
N ARG A 103 5.28 11.27 6.60
CA ARG A 103 5.74 12.67 6.53
C ARG A 103 5.22 13.59 7.64
N TYR A 104 4.03 13.30 8.17
CA TYR A 104 3.35 14.17 9.14
C TYR A 104 3.21 13.54 10.53
N HIS A 105 3.05 12.22 10.61
CA HIS A 105 2.82 11.49 11.85
C HIS A 105 3.64 10.19 11.83
N ALA A 106 4.61 10.08 12.74
CA ALA A 106 5.52 8.94 12.80
C ALA A 106 4.86 7.67 13.36
N ASP A 107 3.91 7.82 14.28
CA ASP A 107 3.24 6.70 14.95
C ASP A 107 1.85 6.39 14.38
N ASP A 108 1.34 7.26 13.51
CA ASP A 108 -0.01 7.17 12.92
C ASP A 108 0.00 7.59 11.44
N PRO A 109 0.70 6.83 10.58
CA PRO A 109 0.84 7.18 9.17
C PRO A 109 -0.50 7.08 8.45
N ARG A 110 -0.75 8.04 7.56
CA ARG A 110 -1.86 7.95 6.61
C ARG A 110 -1.58 6.88 5.56
N VAL A 111 -2.64 6.40 4.91
CA VAL A 111 -2.52 5.43 3.82
C VAL A 111 -2.76 6.13 2.49
N LEU A 112 -1.85 5.96 1.54
CA LEU A 112 -1.94 6.51 0.18
C LEU A 112 -2.05 5.39 -0.85
N ARG A 113 -2.59 5.71 -2.02
CA ARG A 113 -2.39 4.93 -3.26
C ARG A 113 -1.87 5.80 -4.37
N LEU A 114 -1.20 5.19 -5.35
CA LEU A 114 -0.97 5.83 -6.64
C LEU A 114 -2.24 5.75 -7.48
N ARG A 115 -2.68 6.86 -8.07
CA ARG A 115 -3.72 6.87 -9.10
C ARG A 115 -3.11 7.16 -10.46
N TRP A 116 -3.40 6.27 -11.40
CA TRP A 116 -3.10 6.46 -12.81
C TRP A 116 -4.08 7.45 -13.44
N HIS A 117 -3.54 8.44 -14.17
CA HIS A 117 -4.35 9.37 -14.95
C HIS A 117 -4.00 9.24 -16.44
N HIS A 118 -4.99 8.90 -17.26
CA HIS A 118 -4.80 8.91 -18.71
C HIS A 118 -4.72 10.34 -19.23
N GLY A 119 -3.56 10.74 -19.75
CA GLY A 119 -3.35 12.07 -20.34
C GLY A 119 -2.91 13.16 -19.36
N SER A 120 -2.67 12.83 -18.09
CA SER A 120 -2.01 13.72 -17.13
C SER A 120 -1.04 12.96 -16.24
N ALA A 121 -0.26 13.67 -15.43
CA ALA A 121 0.65 13.03 -14.48
C ALA A 121 -0.13 12.22 -13.44
N ASN A 122 0.43 11.07 -13.05
CA ASN A 122 -0.07 10.27 -11.93
C ASN A 122 0.00 11.08 -10.63
N LYS A 123 -0.80 10.70 -9.64
CA LYS A 123 -0.85 11.38 -8.35
C LYS A 123 -1.04 10.41 -7.20
N TRP A 124 -0.40 10.71 -6.08
CA TRP A 124 -0.70 10.05 -4.82
C TRP A 124 -1.99 10.60 -4.22
N GLU A 125 -2.95 9.72 -3.96
CA GLU A 125 -4.23 10.06 -3.34
C GLU A 125 -4.36 9.40 -1.95
N PRO A 126 -4.96 10.08 -0.96
CA PRO A 126 -5.31 9.45 0.30
C PRO A 126 -6.32 8.32 0.10
N LEU A 127 -6.02 7.14 0.66
CA LEU A 127 -6.99 6.07 0.87
C LEU A 127 -7.69 6.21 2.22
N ALA A 128 -6.91 6.46 3.28
CA ALA A 128 -7.41 6.57 4.64
C ALA A 128 -6.57 7.59 5.43
N PRO A 129 -7.17 8.27 6.42
CA PRO A 129 -6.44 9.22 7.26
C PRO A 129 -5.35 8.56 8.11
N ASP A 130 -5.52 7.27 8.43
CA ASP A 130 -4.64 6.48 9.27
C ASP A 130 -4.77 4.98 8.92
N PHE A 131 -3.87 4.16 9.47
CA PHE A 131 -3.88 2.71 9.22
C PHE A 131 -5.08 1.99 9.83
N LEU A 132 -5.60 2.46 10.97
CA LEU A 132 -6.78 1.85 11.62
C LEU A 132 -8.02 1.94 10.72
N ARG A 133 -8.32 3.12 10.18
CA ARG A 133 -9.47 3.31 9.29
C ARG A 133 -9.31 2.57 7.98
N PHE A 134 -8.09 2.44 7.46
CA PHE A 134 -7.82 1.58 6.31
C PHE A 134 -8.26 0.14 6.56
N VAL A 135 -7.83 -0.45 7.69
CA VAL A 135 -8.16 -1.82 8.08
C VAL A 135 -9.67 -1.99 8.32
N GLU A 136 -10.29 -1.06 9.05
CA GLU A 136 -11.72 -1.12 9.35
C GLU A 136 -12.61 -1.05 8.11
N VAL A 137 -12.31 -0.16 7.17
CA VAL A 137 -13.11 -0.05 5.93
C VAL A 137 -12.97 -1.32 5.09
N LEU A 138 -11.77 -1.91 5.04
CA LEU A 138 -11.54 -3.19 4.37
C LEU A 138 -12.16 -4.39 5.10
N GLY A 139 -12.54 -4.22 6.36
CA GLY A 139 -13.09 -5.28 7.20
C GLY A 139 -12.10 -6.41 7.46
N LEU A 140 -10.80 -6.07 7.48
CA LEU A 140 -9.71 -6.98 7.81
C LEU A 140 -9.57 -7.11 9.31
#